data_AF-A0A0V0HHQ5-F1
#
_entry.id   AF-A0A0V0HHQ5-F1
#
_cell.length_a   1.000
_cell.length_b   1.000
_cell.length_c   1.000
_cell.angle_alpha   90.00
_cell.angle_beta   90.00
_cell.angle_gamma   90.00
#
_symmetry.space_group_name_H-M   'P 1'
#
loop_
_entity.id
_entity.type
_entity.pdbx_description
1 polymer ?
#
loop_
_entity_poly.entity_id
_entity_poly.type
_entity_poly.pdbx_seq_one_letter_code
_entity_poly.pdbx_strand_id
1 'polypeptide(L)'
;MPKEKHFSEGLYTFDIGQNDLTAGYFNNMSTDQVRAYVPDVIDQFKTVIQGIYSRGGRYFWIHNTGPVGCLPYVLDRLLITAGQVDKAGCASPFNEVAQYLMQS
;
A
#
# COMPACT_ATOMS: atom_id res chain seq x y z
N MET A 1 3.76 21.84 -17.42
CA MET A 1 4.19 21.69 -16.02
C MET A 1 3.69 22.88 -15.21
N PRO A 2 3.24 22.72 -13.96
CA PRO A 2 2.89 23.84 -13.08
C PRO A 2 4.07 24.79 -12.89
N LYS A 3 3.80 26.08 -12.66
CA LYS A 3 4.85 27.05 -12.27
C LYS A 3 5.41 26.69 -10.89
N GLU A 4 6.69 26.93 -10.65
CA GLU A 4 7.36 26.62 -9.37
C GLU A 4 6.59 27.11 -8.14
N LYS A 5 6.04 28.33 -8.19
CA LYS A 5 5.23 28.90 -7.10
C LYS A 5 4.00 28.08 -6.72
N HIS A 6 3.45 27.29 -7.64
CA HIS A 6 2.29 26.46 -7.36
C HIS A 6 2.66 25.15 -6.68
N PHE A 7 3.94 24.75 -6.65
CA PHE A 7 4.35 23.55 -5.94
C PHE A 7 4.12 23.68 -4.44
N SER A 8 4.33 24.86 -3.86
CA SER A 8 4.09 25.12 -2.43
C SER A 8 2.62 25.22 -2.04
N GLU A 9 1.73 25.43 -3.01
CA GLU A 9 0.28 25.59 -2.80
C GLU A 9 -0.47 24.27 -3.05
N GLY A 10 0.15 23.32 -3.73
CA GLY A 10 -0.46 22.04 -4.08
C GLY A 10 -0.66 21.11 -2.88
N LEU A 11 -1.82 20.45 -2.84
CA LEU A 11 -2.06 19.26 -2.03
C LEU A 11 -1.66 18.02 -2.83
N TYR A 12 -0.67 17.28 -2.34
CA TYR A 12 -0.19 16.05 -2.96
C TYR A 12 -0.83 14.86 -2.26
N THR A 13 -1.81 14.25 -2.92
CA THR A 13 -2.53 13.07 -2.43
C THR A 13 -1.85 11.80 -2.92
N PHE A 14 -1.55 10.89 -2.01
CA PHE A 14 -1.00 9.57 -2.28
C PHE A 14 -1.96 8.50 -1.82
N ASP A 15 -2.12 7.48 -2.65
CA ASP A 15 -2.73 6.20 -2.30
C ASP A 15 -1.66 5.14 -2.61
N ILE A 16 -1.22 4.40 -1.58
CA ILE A 16 0.00 3.59 -1.65
C ILE A 16 -0.21 2.18 -1.10
N GLY A 17 0.64 1.26 -1.57
CA GLY A 17 0.83 -0.08 -1.01
C GLY A 17 -0.14 -1.14 -1.53
N GLN A 18 -1.38 -0.80 -1.90
CA GLN A 18 -2.37 -1.83 -2.30
C GLN A 18 -1.92 -2.63 -3.52
N ASN A 19 -1.41 -1.93 -4.56
CA ASN A 19 -0.89 -2.59 -5.76
C ASN A 19 0.40 -3.33 -5.48
N ASP A 20 1.29 -2.79 -4.65
CA ASP A 20 2.54 -3.43 -4.26
C ASP A 20 2.27 -4.80 -3.63
N LEU A 21 1.42 -4.84 -2.59
CA LEU A 21 1.06 -6.07 -1.89
C LEU A 21 0.35 -7.07 -2.81
N THR A 22 -0.68 -6.61 -3.53
CA THR A 22 -1.48 -7.50 -4.40
C THR A 22 -0.70 -8.03 -5.60
N ALA A 23 0.22 -7.24 -6.16
CA ALA A 23 1.13 -7.72 -7.19
C ALA A 23 1.99 -8.89 -6.68
N GLY A 24 2.52 -8.83 -5.45
CA GLY A 24 3.25 -9.95 -4.87
C GLY A 24 2.41 -11.23 -4.81
N TYR A 25 1.19 -11.12 -4.30
CA TYR A 25 0.29 -12.27 -4.21
C TYR A 25 -0.10 -12.84 -5.58
N PHE A 26 -0.35 -11.99 -6.57
CA PHE A 26 -0.63 -12.43 -7.94
C PHE A 26 0.58 -13.05 -8.66
N ASN A 27 1.78 -12.81 -8.15
CA ASN A 27 3.01 -13.49 -8.58
C ASN A 27 3.31 -14.75 -7.73
N ASN A 28 2.30 -15.32 -7.05
CA ASN A 28 2.41 -16.51 -6.20
C ASN A 28 3.40 -16.37 -5.03
N MET A 29 3.64 -15.15 -4.54
CA MET A 29 4.44 -14.94 -3.33
C MET A 29 3.64 -15.32 -2.08
N SER A 30 4.30 -15.90 -1.09
CA SER A 30 3.72 -16.13 0.23
C SER A 30 3.52 -14.82 1.00
N THR A 31 2.68 -14.84 2.03
CA THR A 31 2.49 -13.70 2.94
C THR A 31 3.80 -13.20 3.55
N ASP A 32 4.72 -14.10 3.89
CA ASP A 32 6.03 -13.73 4.43
C ASP A 32 6.92 -13.07 3.38
N GLN A 33 6.89 -13.57 2.14
CA GLN A 33 7.62 -12.94 1.03
C GLN A 33 7.07 -11.56 0.71
N VAL A 34 5.75 -11.39 0.74
CA VAL A 34 5.12 -10.07 0.56
C VAL A 34 5.48 -9.12 1.69
N ARG A 35 5.42 -9.60 2.94
CA ARG A 35 5.81 -8.82 4.12
C ARG A 35 7.28 -8.38 4.05
N ALA A 36 8.16 -9.23 3.53
CA ALA A 36 9.59 -8.99 3.51
C ALA A 36 10.01 -7.78 2.67
N TYR A 37 9.29 -7.42 1.61
CA TYR A 37 9.61 -6.25 0.78
C TYR A 37 8.84 -4.98 1.16
N VAL A 38 7.99 -5.02 2.19
CA VAL A 38 7.30 -3.80 2.69
C VAL A 38 8.28 -2.69 3.07
N PRO A 39 9.41 -2.94 3.75
CA PRO A 39 10.40 -1.90 4.01
C PRO A 39 10.90 -1.20 2.73
N ASP A 40 11.12 -1.96 1.65
CA ASP A 40 11.57 -1.40 0.37
C ASP A 40 10.49 -0.49 -0.26
N VAL A 41 9.21 -0.87 -0.18
CA VAL A 41 8.07 -0.05 -0.64
C VAL A 41 8.02 1.27 0.13
N ILE A 42 8.18 1.21 1.46
CA ILE A 42 8.18 2.40 2.32
C ILE A 42 9.37 3.31 2.00
N ASP A 43 10.55 2.77 1.75
CA ASP A 43 11.74 3.57 1.43
C ASP A 43 11.65 4.23 0.04
N GLN A 44 11.06 3.54 -0.95
CA GLN A 44 10.72 4.15 -2.24
C GLN A 44 9.72 5.30 -2.07
N PHE A 45 8.69 5.11 -1.25
CA PHE A 45 7.71 6.16 -0.97
C PHE A 45 8.34 7.37 -0.28
N LYS A 46 9.20 7.17 0.73
CA LYS A 46 9.96 8.24 1.38
C LYS A 46 10.80 9.04 0.37
N THR A 47 11.44 8.35 -0.58
CA THR A 47 12.24 8.99 -1.64
C THR A 47 11.37 9.91 -2.50
N VAL A 48 10.16 9.48 -2.87
CA VAL A 48 9.21 10.31 -3.63
C VAL A 48 8.77 11.55 -2.85
N ILE A 49 8.43 11.39 -1.57
CA ILE A 49 8.02 12.49 -0.69
C ILE A 49 9.16 13.51 -0.55
N GLN A 50 10.39 13.06 -0.30
CA GLN A 50 11.57 13.92 -0.23
C GLN A 50 11.81 14.66 -1.55
N GLY A 51 11.61 13.99 -2.68
CA GLY A 51 11.69 14.59 -4.01
C GLY A 51 10.70 15.75 -4.19
N ILE A 52 9.44 15.55 -3.82
CA ILE A 52 8.41 16.60 -3.93
C ILE A 52 8.66 17.74 -2.94
N TYR A 53 9.09 17.41 -1.72
CA TYR A 53 9.45 18.39 -0.71
C TYR A 53 10.61 19.28 -1.17
N SER A 54 11.65 18.69 -1.79
CA SER A 54 12.78 19.44 -2.35
C SER A 54 12.39 20.42 -3.46
N ARG A 55 11.26 20.16 -4.15
CA ARG A 55 10.71 21.01 -5.22
C ARG A 55 9.69 22.04 -4.72
N GLY A 56 9.55 22.18 -3.41
CA GLY A 56 8.68 23.17 -2.79
C GLY A 56 7.33 22.63 -2.33
N GLY A 57 7.00 21.36 -2.55
CA GLY A 57 5.76 20.75 -2.04
C GLY A 57 5.71 20.73 -0.51
N ARG A 58 4.55 21.10 0.08
CA ARG A 58 4.40 21.23 1.54
C ARG A 58 3.21 20.47 2.11
N TYR A 59 2.12 20.32 1.35
CA TYR A 59 0.90 19.70 1.85
C TYR A 59 0.75 18.30 1.29
N PHE A 60 0.78 17.30 2.17
CA PHE A 60 0.70 15.89 1.79
C PHE A 60 -0.52 15.28 2.46
N TRP A 61 -1.30 14.54 1.67
CA TRP A 61 -2.33 13.64 2.17
C TRP A 61 -1.92 12.23 1.78
N ILE A 62 -1.72 11.37 2.77
CA ILE A 62 -1.31 9.99 2.53
C ILE A 62 -2.46 9.09 2.95
N HIS A 63 -3.11 8.48 1.96
CA HIS A 63 -4.04 7.38 2.14
C HIS A 63 -3.24 6.09 2.08
N ASN A 64 -3.36 5.29 3.13
CA ASN A 64 -2.64 4.03 3.22
C ASN A 64 -3.51 2.86 2.79
N THR A 65 -2.90 1.70 2.59
CA THR A 65 -3.56 0.49 2.11
C THR A 65 -4.68 0.04 3.05
N GLY A 66 -5.90 -0.06 2.51
CA GLY A 66 -7.04 -0.65 3.20
C GLY A 66 -6.94 -2.17 3.39
N PRO A 67 -7.97 -2.84 3.94
CA PRO A 67 -7.96 -4.27 4.18
C PRO A 67 -8.06 -5.07 2.87
N VAL A 68 -6.91 -5.33 2.22
CA VAL A 68 -6.84 -5.97 0.91
C VAL A 68 -7.43 -7.37 0.88
N GLY A 69 -7.42 -8.09 2.00
CA GLY A 69 -8.05 -9.40 2.17
C GLY A 69 -9.58 -9.37 2.10
N CYS A 70 -10.20 -8.18 2.17
CA CYS A 70 -11.64 -8.01 1.99
C CYS A 70 -12.04 -7.70 0.54
N LEU A 71 -11.07 -7.52 -0.37
CA LEU A 71 -11.37 -7.14 -1.75
C LEU A 71 -11.92 -8.34 -2.53
N PRO A 72 -13.03 -8.20 -3.28
CA PRO A 72 -13.63 -9.31 -4.00
C PRO A 72 -12.66 -10.03 -4.94
N TYR A 73 -11.76 -9.30 -5.60
CA TYR A 73 -10.80 -9.90 -6.53
C TYR A 73 -9.68 -10.67 -5.81
N VAL A 74 -9.37 -10.34 -4.55
CA VAL A 74 -8.43 -11.11 -3.72
C VAL A 74 -9.09 -12.42 -3.30
N LEU A 75 -10.34 -12.34 -2.84
CA LEU A 75 -11.14 -13.49 -2.41
C LEU A 75 -11.44 -14.47 -3.55
N ASP A 76 -11.68 -13.96 -4.75
CA ASP A 76 -12.03 -14.76 -5.94
C ASP A 76 -10.81 -15.41 -6.61
N ARG A 77 -9.67 -14.69 -6.67
CA ARG A 77 -8.55 -15.09 -7.53
C ARG A 77 -7.36 -15.70 -6.80
N LEU A 78 -7.27 -15.55 -5.48
CA LEU A 78 -6.18 -16.12 -4.69
C LEU A 78 -6.65 -17.36 -3.95
N LEU A 79 -5.73 -18.31 -3.76
CA LEU A 79 -6.02 -19.52 -2.99
C LEU A 79 -6.09 -19.17 -1.50
N ILE A 80 -7.30 -19.15 -0.97
CA ILE A 80 -7.60 -18.85 0.43
C ILE A 80 -8.30 -20.05 1.06
N THR A 81 -7.76 -20.54 2.16
CA THR A 81 -8.35 -21.63 2.93
C THR A 81 -9.44 -21.11 3.87
N ALA A 82 -10.41 -21.96 4.21
CA ALA A 82 -11.47 -21.59 5.15
C ALA A 82 -10.92 -21.11 6.51
N GLY A 83 -9.77 -21.64 6.95
CA GLY A 83 -9.12 -21.22 8.20
C GLY A 83 -8.47 -19.83 8.14
N GLN A 84 -8.29 -19.26 6.95
CA GLN A 84 -7.74 -17.91 6.75
C GLN A 84 -8.81 -16.83 6.66
N VAL A 85 -10.09 -17.21 6.60
CA VAL A 85 -11.21 -16.26 6.52
C VAL A 85 -11.68 -15.89 7.92
N ASP A 86 -11.71 -14.60 8.24
CA ASP A 86 -12.22 -14.10 9.50
C ASP A 86 -13.76 -14.08 9.56
N LYS A 87 -14.30 -13.65 10.70
CA LYS A 87 -15.76 -13.55 10.92
C LYS A 87 -16.45 -12.51 10.03
N ALA A 88 -15.70 -11.59 9.43
CA ALA A 88 -16.21 -10.59 8.50
C ALA A 88 -16.16 -11.08 7.04
N GLY A 89 -15.61 -12.28 6.79
CA GLY A 89 -15.47 -12.84 5.45
C GLY A 89 -14.21 -12.39 4.72
N CYS A 90 -13.24 -11.80 5.41
CA CYS A 90 -11.99 -11.34 4.82
C CYS A 90 -10.84 -12.32 5.05
N ALA A 91 -9.89 -12.36 4.11
CA ALA A 91 -8.69 -13.19 4.25
C ALA A 91 -7.67 -12.52 5.19
N SER A 92 -7.60 -12.96 6.44
CA SER A 92 -6.80 -12.37 7.51
C SER A 92 -5.31 -12.20 7.18
N PRO A 93 -4.61 -13.19 6.58
CA PRO A 93 -3.17 -13.06 6.34
C PRO A 93 -2.81 -11.87 5.43
N PHE A 94 -3.70 -11.51 4.51
CA PHE A 94 -3.51 -10.39 3.59
C PHE A 94 -3.78 -9.06 4.31
N ASN A 95 -4.80 -9.02 5.17
CA ASN A 95 -5.11 -7.86 6.00
C ASN A 95 -4.01 -7.58 7.03
N GLU A 96 -3.38 -8.60 7.59
CA GLU A 96 -2.24 -8.44 8.51
C GLU A 96 -1.03 -7.78 7.84
N VAL A 97 -0.78 -8.09 6.57
CA VAL A 97 0.30 -7.43 5.81
C VAL A 97 -0.06 -5.99 5.45
N ALA A 98 -1.31 -5.72 5.05
CA ALA A 98 -1.79 -4.35 4.88
C ALA A 98 -1.64 -3.54 6.18
N GLN A 99 -2.00 -4.12 7.32
CA GLN A 99 -1.80 -3.51 8.64
C GLN A 99 -0.33 -3.29 8.98
N TYR A 100 0.55 -4.21 8.61
CA TYR A 100 1.99 -4.05 8.81
C TYR A 100 2.54 -2.88 7.99
N LEU A 101 2.15 -2.75 6.72
CA LEU A 101 2.49 -1.60 5.88
C LEU A 101 1.97 -0.28 6.49
N MET A 102 0.78 -0.31 7.11
CA MET A 102 0.24 0.86 7.81
C MET A 102 1.01 1.32 9.05
N GLN A 103 1.78 0.42 9.66
CA GLN A 103 2.53 0.67 10.88
C GLN A 103 4.04 0.85 10.63
N SER A 104 4.49 0.70 9.39
CA SER A 104 5.90 0.79 8.97
C SER A 104 6.27 2.20 8.50
#